data_AF-A0A944RY12-F1
#
_entry.id   AF-A0A944RY12-F1
#
_cell.length_a   1.000
_cell.length_b   1.000
_cell.length_c   1.000
_cell.angle_alpha   90.00
_cell.angle_beta   90.00
_cell.angle_gamma   90.00
#
_symmetry.space_group_name_H-M   'P 1'
#
loop_
_entity.id
_entity.type
_entity.pdbx_description
1 polymer ?
#
loop_
_entity_poly.entity_id
_entity_poly.type
_entity_poly.pdbx_seq_one_letter_code
_entity_poly.pdbx_strand_id
1 'polypeptide(L)'
;MVRMMRAVGLALSWSLLAGCGGSDEPAVEAWAAGAWTPMAVTEYSIDGKRDGRSTTATAIFTLQDQRRLRVTMVITYDPQPVLRGGNWHIDGDDPATGAVVERAMKFFGGQGEGPSLGGGFQLDQDGDPRFRIHVPLRPVSTPDWGDIQAE
;
A
#
# COMPACT_ATOMS: atom_id res chain seq x y z
N MET A 1 52.22 7.24 49.61
CA MET A 1 51.44 6.01 49.32
C MET A 1 49.97 6.39 49.42
N VAL A 2 49.26 6.55 48.29
CA VAL A 2 47.82 6.86 48.27
C VAL A 2 47.16 5.86 47.34
N ARG A 3 46.22 5.07 47.88
CA ARG A 3 45.46 4.02 47.19
C ARG A 3 44.33 4.69 46.41
N MET A 4 44.35 4.59 45.08
CA MET A 4 43.31 5.12 44.21
C MET A 4 42.29 4.00 43.90
N MET A 5 41.04 4.19 44.33
CA MET A 5 39.88 3.40 43.91
C MET A 5 39.65 3.60 42.40
N ARG A 6 39.35 2.51 41.67
CA ARG A 6 38.78 2.59 40.33
C ARG A 6 37.41 1.92 40.32
N ALA A 7 36.43 2.75 39.99
CA ALA A 7 35.02 2.41 39.87
C ALA A 7 34.77 1.49 38.68
N VAL A 8 33.90 0.50 38.87
CA VAL A 8 33.38 -0.40 37.85
C VAL A 8 32.22 0.33 37.16
N GLY A 9 32.40 0.69 35.89
CA GLY A 9 31.33 1.24 35.05
C GLY A 9 30.53 0.11 34.41
N LEU A 10 29.23 0.01 34.74
CA LEU A 10 28.29 -0.83 34.02
C LEU A 10 27.99 -0.19 32.65
N ALA A 11 28.36 -0.88 31.57
CA ALA A 11 27.99 -0.53 30.20
C ALA A 11 26.53 -0.92 29.96
N LEU A 12 25.67 0.09 29.83
CA LEU A 12 24.26 -0.07 29.46
C LEU A 12 24.19 -0.34 27.95
N SER A 13 24.00 -1.60 27.58
CA SER A 13 23.82 -2.02 26.19
C SER A 13 22.41 -1.64 25.72
N TRP A 14 22.32 -0.58 24.92
CA TRP A 14 21.08 -0.18 24.23
C TRP A 14 20.81 -1.16 23.08
N SER A 15 19.95 -2.14 23.33
CA SER A 15 19.43 -3.01 22.29
C SER A 15 18.56 -2.21 21.33
N LEU A 16 19.02 -2.09 20.09
CA LEU A 16 18.32 -1.52 18.95
C LEU A 16 17.06 -2.35 18.66
N LEU A 17 15.89 -1.81 19.04
CA LEU A 17 14.60 -2.23 18.52
C LEU A 17 14.41 -1.61 17.13
N ALA A 18 15.14 -2.12 16.13
CA ALA A 18 14.75 -1.92 14.74
C ALA A 18 13.51 -2.81 14.50
N GLY A 19 12.33 -2.22 14.69
CA GLY A 19 11.05 -2.90 14.51
C GLY A 19 10.94 -3.47 13.10
N CYS A 20 10.75 -4.79 13.02
CA CYS A 20 10.22 -5.44 11.84
C CYS A 20 8.72 -5.11 11.75
N GLY A 21 8.36 -4.12 10.96
CA GLY A 21 6.98 -3.81 10.62
C GLY A 21 7.00 -3.06 9.29
N GLY A 22 6.49 -3.67 8.22
CA GLY A 22 6.25 -2.94 6.97
C GLY A 22 5.35 -1.74 7.29
N SER A 23 5.59 -0.59 6.65
CA SER A 23 4.84 0.63 6.99
C SER A 23 3.34 0.39 6.82
N ASP A 24 2.58 0.52 7.91
CA ASP A 24 1.10 0.50 7.90
C ASP A 24 0.50 1.79 7.31
N GLU A 25 1.37 2.71 6.88
CA GLU A 25 1.04 4.01 6.33
C GLU A 25 1.08 4.00 4.80
N PRO A 26 0.06 4.55 4.11
CA PRO A 26 0.07 4.73 2.67
C PRO A 26 1.18 5.71 2.24
N ALA A 27 1.81 5.43 1.10
CA ALA A 27 2.86 6.31 0.56
C ALA A 27 2.74 6.49 -0.95
N VAL A 28 3.14 7.66 -1.43
CA VAL A 28 3.25 8.00 -2.84
C VAL A 28 4.60 8.69 -3.06
N GLU A 29 5.34 8.25 -4.07
CA GLU A 29 6.55 8.91 -4.56
C GLU A 29 6.38 9.24 -6.04
N ALA A 30 6.75 10.44 -6.45
CA ALA A 30 6.78 10.85 -7.86
C ALA A 30 8.18 10.70 -8.44
N TRP A 31 8.26 10.26 -9.70
CA TRP A 31 9.51 10.32 -10.45
C TRP A 31 9.71 11.74 -10.97
N ALA A 32 10.73 12.42 -10.46
CA ALA A 32 11.07 13.79 -10.85
C ALA A 32 12.60 13.96 -10.85
N ALA A 33 13.13 14.59 -11.90
CA ALA A 33 14.56 14.91 -12.02
C ALA A 33 15.50 13.69 -11.79
N GLY A 34 15.07 12.49 -12.21
CA GLY A 34 15.87 11.26 -12.09
C GLY A 34 15.87 10.62 -10.70
N ALA A 35 15.00 11.06 -9.79
CA ALA A 35 14.86 10.50 -8.44
C ALA A 35 13.39 10.32 -8.04
N TRP A 36 13.17 9.43 -7.07
CA TRP A 36 11.88 9.28 -6.39
C TRP A 36 11.76 10.33 -5.30
N THR A 37 10.75 11.20 -5.40
CA THR A 37 10.47 12.24 -4.42
C THR A 37 9.18 11.91 -3.69
N PRO A 38 9.20 11.78 -2.34
CA PRO A 38 7.99 11.54 -1.57
C PRO A 38 6.96 12.66 -1.74
N MET A 39 5.70 12.27 -1.79
CA MET A 39 4.54 13.16 -1.76
C MET A 39 3.78 12.94 -0.46
N ALA A 40 3.44 14.03 0.22
CA ALA A 40 2.66 13.95 1.44
C ALA A 40 1.22 13.49 1.13
N VAL A 41 0.84 12.35 1.73
CA VAL A 41 -0.52 11.79 1.68
C VAL A 41 -1.28 12.30 2.89
N THR A 42 -2.41 12.98 2.69
CA THR A 42 -3.25 13.51 3.77
C THR A 42 -4.45 12.62 4.07
N GLU A 43 -4.88 11.82 3.10
CA GLU A 43 -5.98 10.87 3.25
C GLU A 43 -5.77 9.66 2.35
N TYR A 44 -6.26 8.51 2.79
CA TYR A 44 -6.21 7.27 2.04
C TYR A 44 -7.45 6.43 2.28
N SER A 45 -8.00 5.88 1.20
CA SER A 45 -9.02 4.85 1.27
C SER A 45 -8.74 3.74 0.26
N ILE A 46 -9.25 2.56 0.55
CA ILE A 46 -9.29 1.46 -0.41
C ILE A 46 -10.56 0.67 -0.22
N ASP A 47 -11.24 0.42 -1.33
CA ASP A 47 -12.45 -0.38 -1.39
C ASP A 47 -12.35 -1.35 -2.56
N GLY A 48 -13.29 -2.27 -2.65
CA GLY A 48 -13.30 -3.24 -3.73
C GLY A 48 -14.47 -4.19 -3.69
N LYS A 49 -14.55 -4.99 -4.75
CA LYS A 49 -15.64 -5.93 -4.99
C LYS A 49 -15.06 -7.25 -5.47
N ARG A 50 -15.49 -8.33 -4.83
CA ARG A 50 -15.21 -9.69 -5.29
C ARG A 50 -16.27 -10.13 -6.28
N ASP A 51 -15.83 -10.75 -7.37
CA ASP A 51 -16.69 -11.43 -8.35
C ASP A 51 -16.06 -12.78 -8.72
N GLY A 52 -16.60 -13.85 -8.13
CA GLY A 52 -16.13 -15.21 -8.32
C GLY A 52 -14.65 -15.41 -7.98
N ARG A 53 -13.81 -15.43 -9.03
CA ARG A 53 -12.35 -15.62 -8.98
C ARG A 53 -11.53 -14.35 -9.19
N SER A 54 -12.20 -13.20 -9.15
CA SER A 54 -11.60 -11.88 -9.34
C SER A 54 -11.96 -10.95 -8.17
N THR A 55 -11.10 -9.98 -7.91
CA THR A 55 -11.35 -8.85 -7.02
C THR A 55 -10.90 -7.58 -7.72
N THR A 56 -11.82 -6.63 -7.88
CA THR A 56 -11.47 -5.28 -8.33
C THR A 56 -11.36 -4.38 -7.10
N ALA A 57 -10.19 -3.81 -6.87
CA ALA A 57 -9.91 -2.89 -5.77
C ALA A 57 -9.61 -1.49 -6.33
N THR A 58 -10.05 -0.45 -5.62
CA THR A 58 -9.72 0.95 -5.94
C THR A 58 -9.16 1.62 -4.71
N ALA A 59 -7.88 2.01 -4.77
CA ALA A 59 -7.22 2.84 -3.78
C ALA A 59 -7.30 4.31 -4.19
N ILE A 60 -7.52 5.20 -3.22
CA ILE A 60 -7.51 6.65 -3.43
C ILE A 60 -6.53 7.25 -2.43
N PHE A 61 -5.57 8.01 -2.94
CA PHE A 61 -4.64 8.81 -2.15
C PHE A 61 -4.98 10.28 -2.37
N THR A 62 -5.34 11.00 -1.31
CA THR A 62 -5.42 12.47 -1.34
C THR A 62 -4.07 13.03 -0.94
N LEU A 63 -3.50 13.85 -1.82
CA LEU A 63 -2.20 14.48 -1.63
C LEU A 63 -2.36 15.83 -0.92
N GLN A 64 -1.27 16.37 -0.38
CA GLN A 64 -1.29 17.65 0.35
C GLN A 64 -1.87 18.83 -0.44
N ASP A 65 -1.70 18.83 -1.76
CA ASP A 65 -2.28 19.84 -2.66
C ASP A 65 -3.73 19.54 -3.09
N GLN A 66 -4.40 18.63 -2.40
CA GLN A 66 -5.77 18.17 -2.64
C GLN A 66 -5.98 17.38 -3.93
N ARG A 67 -4.91 17.09 -4.69
CA ARG A 67 -5.02 16.15 -5.82
C ARG A 67 -5.30 14.75 -5.32
N ARG A 68 -6.10 14.01 -6.08
CA ARG A 68 -6.49 12.63 -5.82
C ARG A 68 -5.88 11.71 -6.85
N LEU A 69 -5.01 10.83 -6.38
CA LEU A 69 -4.49 9.71 -7.16
C LEU A 69 -5.39 8.50 -6.93
N ARG A 70 -6.22 8.18 -7.92
CA ARG A 70 -7.07 6.98 -7.94
C ARG A 70 -6.36 5.86 -8.67
N VAL A 71 -6.33 4.67 -8.06
CA VAL A 71 -5.64 3.49 -8.58
C VAL A 71 -6.58 2.29 -8.53
N THR A 72 -6.98 1.79 -9.68
CA THR A 72 -7.84 0.61 -9.82
C THR A 72 -6.99 -0.60 -10.20
N MET A 73 -7.15 -1.69 -9.46
CA MET A 73 -6.41 -2.94 -9.60
C MET A 73 -7.39 -4.10 -9.75
N VAL A 74 -7.11 -5.01 -10.69
CA VAL A 74 -7.88 -6.23 -10.92
C VAL A 74 -7.00 -7.41 -10.56
N ILE A 75 -7.39 -8.14 -9.52
CA ILE A 75 -6.67 -9.30 -8.99
C ILE A 75 -7.44 -10.55 -9.36
N THR A 76 -6.78 -11.50 -10.01
CA THR A 76 -7.34 -12.83 -10.30
C THR A 76 -6.58 -13.90 -9.53
N TYR A 77 -7.24 -14.98 -9.10
CA TYR A 77 -6.62 -16.03 -8.30
C TYR A 77 -6.90 -17.43 -8.83
N ASP A 78 -5.90 -18.02 -9.50
CA ASP A 78 -5.84 -19.44 -9.92
C ASP A 78 -4.41 -19.90 -10.29
N PRO A 79 -3.70 -20.70 -9.47
CA PRO A 79 -3.96 -21.05 -8.06
C PRO A 79 -3.50 -19.95 -7.09
N GLN A 80 -2.71 -18.99 -7.56
CA GLN A 80 -2.16 -17.88 -6.78
C GLN A 80 -2.76 -16.54 -7.22
N PRO A 81 -2.94 -15.57 -6.31
CA PRO A 81 -3.36 -14.22 -6.66
C PRO A 81 -2.29 -13.50 -7.50
N VAL A 82 -2.71 -12.86 -8.58
CA VAL A 82 -1.86 -12.02 -9.45
C VAL A 82 -2.59 -10.75 -9.84
N LEU A 83 -1.85 -9.65 -10.02
CA LEU A 83 -2.40 -8.46 -10.67
C LEU A 83 -2.63 -8.77 -12.16
N ARG A 84 -3.89 -8.91 -12.58
CA ARG A 84 -4.26 -9.14 -13.98
C ARG A 84 -4.13 -7.86 -14.81
N GLY A 85 -4.35 -6.72 -14.19
CA GLY A 85 -4.22 -5.40 -14.78
C GLY A 85 -4.69 -4.32 -13.83
N GLY A 86 -4.48 -3.06 -14.22
CA GLY A 86 -4.93 -1.92 -13.45
C GLY A 86 -4.69 -0.62 -14.19
N ASN A 87 -5.39 0.42 -13.79
CA ASN A 87 -5.17 1.77 -14.28
C ASN A 87 -5.07 2.73 -13.10
N TRP A 88 -4.48 3.88 -13.36
CA TRP A 88 -4.49 4.98 -12.41
C TRP A 88 -4.90 6.27 -13.10
N HIS A 89 -5.38 7.22 -12.31
CA HIS A 89 -5.68 8.57 -12.73
C HIS A 89 -5.35 9.53 -11.61
N ILE A 90 -4.71 10.65 -11.93
CA ILE A 90 -4.55 11.78 -11.02
C ILE A 90 -5.30 12.99 -11.58
N ASP A 91 -6.03 13.69 -10.72
CA ASP A 91 -6.69 14.95 -11.05
C ASP A 91 -5.74 16.16 -10.85
N GLY A 92 -6.28 17.36 -11.08
CA GLY A 92 -5.55 18.63 -10.97
C GLY A 92 -5.35 19.32 -12.32
N ASP A 93 -4.42 20.29 -12.35
CA ASP A 93 -4.15 21.13 -13.53
C ASP A 93 -3.46 20.37 -14.68
N ASP A 94 -2.73 19.31 -14.35
CA ASP A 94 -2.07 18.41 -15.31
C ASP A 94 -2.56 16.97 -15.08
N PRO A 95 -3.81 16.66 -15.49
CA PRO A 95 -4.40 15.36 -15.26
C PRO A 95 -3.68 14.29 -16.08
N ALA A 96 -3.41 13.16 -15.45
CA ALA A 96 -2.70 12.06 -16.10
C ALA A 96 -3.36 10.71 -15.79
N THR A 97 -3.08 9.72 -16.63
CA THR A 97 -3.54 8.35 -16.48
C THR A 97 -2.51 7.37 -17.02
N GLY A 98 -2.59 6.12 -16.60
CA GLY A 98 -1.78 5.07 -17.18
C GLY A 98 -1.96 3.73 -16.50
N ALA A 99 -0.93 2.88 -16.60
CA ALA A 99 -0.99 1.48 -16.19
C ALA A 99 -0.44 1.27 -14.78
N VAL A 100 -0.97 0.26 -14.09
CA VAL A 100 -0.46 -0.21 -12.80
C VAL A 100 0.42 -1.44 -13.02
N VAL A 101 1.65 -1.39 -12.50
CA VAL A 101 2.61 -2.49 -12.55
C VAL A 101 2.87 -2.99 -11.14
N GLU A 102 2.66 -4.28 -10.92
CA GLU A 102 2.96 -4.94 -9.66
C GLU A 102 4.48 -4.95 -9.41
N ARG A 103 4.90 -4.53 -8.21
CA ARG A 103 6.28 -4.71 -7.73
C ARG A 103 6.36 -5.74 -6.61
N ALA A 104 5.41 -5.68 -5.68
CA ALA A 104 5.22 -6.70 -4.66
C ALA A 104 3.77 -6.64 -4.17
N MET A 105 2.95 -7.66 -4.43
CA MET A 105 1.57 -7.72 -3.93
C MET A 105 1.44 -8.70 -2.77
N LYS A 106 0.65 -8.31 -1.76
CA LYS A 106 0.11 -9.20 -0.74
C LYS A 106 -1.40 -9.25 -0.90
N PHE A 107 -1.93 -10.46 -1.02
CA PHE A 107 -3.36 -10.69 -1.12
C PHE A 107 -3.75 -11.84 -0.19
N PHE A 108 -4.71 -11.61 0.70
CA PHE A 108 -5.25 -12.62 1.60
C PHE A 108 -6.74 -12.77 1.35
N GLY A 109 -7.17 -13.90 0.79
CA GLY A 109 -8.59 -14.23 0.65
C GLY A 109 -9.09 -14.94 1.90
N GLY A 110 -9.66 -14.20 2.85
CA GLY A 110 -10.29 -14.79 4.03
C GLY A 110 -11.55 -15.58 3.65
N GLN A 111 -11.73 -16.76 4.25
CA GLN A 111 -13.05 -17.37 4.33
C GLN A 111 -13.89 -16.47 5.24
N GLY A 112 -14.95 -15.86 4.71
CA GLY A 112 -15.88 -15.03 5.46
C GLY A 112 -15.56 -13.53 5.53
N GLU A 113 -14.34 -13.11 5.86
CA GLU A 113 -14.05 -11.67 6.12
C GLU A 113 -13.79 -10.81 4.87
N GLY A 114 -13.83 -11.40 3.67
CA GLY A 114 -13.49 -10.73 2.42
C GLY A 114 -11.98 -10.63 2.18
N PRO A 115 -11.53 -10.39 0.94
CA PRO A 115 -10.11 -10.21 0.63
C PRO A 115 -9.49 -8.99 1.29
N SER A 116 -8.22 -9.13 1.68
CA SER A 116 -7.31 -8.01 1.98
C SER A 116 -6.27 -7.86 0.88
N LEU A 117 -5.90 -6.62 0.56
CA LEU A 117 -4.90 -6.27 -0.44
C LEU A 117 -3.89 -5.26 0.13
N GLY A 118 -2.62 -5.41 -0.24
CA GLY A 118 -1.58 -4.44 0.03
C GLY A 118 -0.34 -4.70 -0.81
N GLY A 119 0.68 -3.86 -0.69
CA GLY A 119 1.94 -4.02 -1.39
C GLY A 119 2.44 -2.76 -2.10
N GLY A 120 3.53 -2.93 -2.85
CA GLY A 120 4.15 -1.88 -3.66
C GLY A 120 3.77 -2.00 -5.13
N PHE A 121 3.40 -0.87 -5.73
CA PHE A 121 3.02 -0.79 -7.14
C PHE A 121 3.71 0.40 -7.80
N GLN A 122 4.06 0.25 -9.08
CA GLN A 122 4.53 1.34 -9.92
C GLN A 122 3.38 1.78 -10.83
N LEU A 123 3.25 3.09 -11.03
CA LEU A 123 2.26 3.70 -11.89
C LEU A 123 2.99 4.29 -13.10
N ASP A 124 2.77 3.69 -14.26
CA ASP A 124 3.43 4.07 -15.51
C ASP A 124 2.52 4.96 -16.34
N GLN A 125 3.08 5.97 -16.97
CA GLN A 125 2.45 6.81 -17.99
C GLN A 125 3.16 6.56 -19.31
N ASP A 126 2.43 6.13 -20.35
CA ASP A 126 2.98 5.87 -21.69
C ASP A 126 4.20 4.92 -21.70
N GLY A 127 4.29 4.03 -20.70
CA GLY A 127 5.39 3.07 -20.53
C GLY A 127 6.54 3.55 -19.64
N ASP A 128 6.54 4.82 -19.24
CA ASP A 128 7.54 5.40 -18.35
C ASP A 128 7.06 5.49 -16.90
N PRO A 129 7.94 5.26 -15.90
CA PRO A 129 7.57 5.37 -14.49
C PRO A 129 7.18 6.80 -14.12
N ARG A 130 5.97 6.96 -13.55
CA ARG A 130 5.47 8.27 -13.07
C ARG A 130 5.37 8.32 -11.55
N PHE A 131 4.80 7.28 -10.94
CA PHE A 131 4.72 7.17 -9.48
C PHE A 131 5.13 5.79 -8.98
N ARG A 132 5.48 5.73 -7.70
CA ARG A 132 5.46 4.50 -6.90
C ARG A 132 4.53 4.70 -5.73
N ILE A 133 3.76 3.68 -5.41
CA ILE A 133 2.83 3.71 -4.29
C ILE A 133 3.08 2.51 -3.38
N HIS A 134 2.81 2.72 -2.09
CA HIS A 134 2.66 1.66 -1.11
C HIS A 134 1.22 1.66 -0.60
N VAL A 135 0.55 0.53 -0.81
CA VAL A 135 -0.80 0.23 -0.35
C VAL A 135 -0.65 -0.57 0.94
N PRO A 136 -1.01 -0.03 2.12
CA PRO A 136 -0.98 -0.81 3.35
C PRO A 136 -1.96 -1.97 3.25
N LEU A 137 -1.66 -3.08 3.92
CA LEU A 137 -2.51 -4.26 3.87
C LEU A 137 -3.85 -3.97 4.58
N ARG A 138 -4.94 -3.88 3.82
CA ARG A 138 -6.28 -3.58 4.33
C ARG A 138 -7.33 -4.49 3.69
N PRO A 139 -8.45 -4.77 4.37
CA PRO A 139 -9.63 -5.34 3.74
C PRO A 139 -10.08 -4.47 2.56
N VAL A 140 -10.40 -5.09 1.43
CA VAL A 140 -10.89 -4.40 0.22
C VAL A 140 -12.29 -4.82 -0.17
N SER A 141 -13.04 -5.45 0.72
CA SER A 141 -14.47 -5.67 0.52
C SER A 141 -15.11 -5.88 1.88
N THR A 142 -16.27 -5.30 2.09
CA THR A 142 -17.21 -5.84 3.08
C THR A 142 -17.85 -7.11 2.50
N PRO A 143 -17.87 -8.22 3.24
CA PRO A 143 -18.60 -9.40 2.80
C PRO A 143 -20.10 -9.08 2.64
N ASP A 144 -20.65 -9.38 1.48
CA ASP A 144 -22.10 -9.35 1.22
C ASP A 144 -22.70 -10.65 1.75
N TRP A 145 -23.02 -10.66 3.04
CA TRP A 145 -23.87 -11.70 3.62
C TRP A 145 -25.29 -11.38 3.22
N GLY A 146 -25.69 -11.75 2.00
CA GLY A 146 -27.07 -11.61 1.55
C GLY A 146 -28.00 -12.08 2.67
N ASP A 147 -28.95 -11.23 3.06
CA ASP A 147 -29.77 -11.35 4.26
C ASP A 147 -30.14 -12.82 4.55
N ILE A 148 -29.42 -13.46 5.46
CA ILE A 148 -29.87 -14.72 6.04
C ILE A 148 -30.95 -14.31 7.04
N GLN A 149 -32.18 -14.13 6.55
CA GLN A 149 -33.33 -14.17 7.42
C GLN A 149 -33.40 -15.59 7.97
N ALA A 150 -33.08 -15.72 9.26
CA ALA A 150 -33.38 -16.92 10.01
C ALA A 150 -34.91 -17.04 10.07
N GLU A 151 -35.46 -18.02 9.35
CA GLU A 151 -36.82 -18.53 9.57
C GLU A 151 -36.90 -19.31 10.89
#